data_AF-A0A7J8T691-F1
#
_entry.id   AF-A0A7J8T691-F1
#
_cell.length_a   1.000
_cell.length_b   1.000
_cell.length_c   1.000
_cell.angle_alpha   90.00
_cell.angle_beta   90.00
_cell.angle_gamma   90.00
#
_symmetry.space_group_name_H-M   'P 1'
#
loop_
_entity.id
_entity.type
_entity.pdbx_description
1 polymer ?
#
loop_
_entity_poly.entity_id
_entity_poly.type
_entity_poly.pdbx_seq_one_letter_code
_entity_poly.pdbx_strand_id
1 'polypeptide(L)'
;PYSSESLKHAPVAKRPYEFLHVWILREYIELDMKIADVPQNITFDLERIIDDFTFMCFFVGNDFLPRMPSLDIHEGAMDLLLTVYKQNFKNIGGYLVDMQRINDKKGGYIKLKRVEKFILLVGSFEEKIFKKRLELHERCLRRLCQNSDRQQADEMEIFNLDPPMDVTKNSLADINDILRNTKELKEKLKENLWNKSDFLKNGTIRDQVRLGVAGWKKRYYKLKFSAETDRDIEITRKEIVQKYTEGLLWVLLYYFSDVPSWA
;
A
#
# COMPACT_ATOMS: atom_id res chain seq x y z
N PRO A 1 31.03 52.42 22.23
CA PRO A 1 29.63 52.06 22.57
C PRO A 1 28.96 51.31 21.41
N TYR A 2 29.17 50.01 21.29
CA TYR A 2 28.27 49.12 20.58
C TYR A 2 28.21 47.82 21.37
N SER A 3 27.10 47.65 22.06
CA SER A 3 26.72 46.48 22.83
C SER A 3 26.49 45.30 21.88
N SER A 4 27.19 44.19 22.12
CA SER A 4 26.90 42.90 21.52
C SER A 4 25.58 42.36 22.05
N GLU A 5 24.50 42.54 21.29
CA GLU A 5 23.25 41.83 21.54
C GLU A 5 23.45 40.34 21.26
N SER A 6 23.56 39.57 22.34
CA SER A 6 23.50 38.11 22.33
C SER A 6 22.12 37.67 21.84
N LEU A 7 22.06 37.13 20.62
CA LEU A 7 20.90 36.41 20.09
C LEU A 7 20.54 35.26 21.04
N LYS A 8 19.48 35.44 21.83
CA LYS A 8 18.90 34.41 22.68
C LYS A 8 18.26 33.35 21.78
N HIS A 9 18.90 32.20 21.62
CA HIS A 9 18.28 31.03 21.00
C HIS A 9 17.04 30.63 21.81
N ALA A 10 15.87 30.65 21.16
CA ALA A 10 14.62 30.17 21.75
C ALA A 10 14.75 28.68 22.13
N PRO A 11 14.17 28.25 23.27
CA PRO A 11 14.27 26.86 23.71
C PRO A 11 13.56 25.95 22.71
N VAL A 12 14.32 25.07 22.06
CA VAL A 12 13.78 24.04 21.16
C VAL A 12 12.92 23.09 21.99
N ALA A 13 11.63 22.99 21.69
CA ALA A 13 10.73 22.06 22.33
C ALA A 13 11.26 20.62 22.17
N LYS A 14 11.56 19.95 23.29
CA LYS A 14 12.04 18.57 23.29
C LYS A 14 10.91 17.67 22.77
N ARG A 15 11.10 17.12 21.56
CA ARG A 15 10.21 16.09 21.03
C ARG A 15 10.53 14.76 21.73
N PRO A 16 9.51 13.95 22.08
CA PRO A 16 9.74 12.62 22.63
C PRO A 16 10.42 11.74 21.57
N TYR A 17 11.36 10.91 22.03
CA TYR A 17 12.00 9.89 21.20
C TYR A 17 11.30 8.55 21.44
N GLU A 18 11.14 7.78 20.37
CA GLU A 18 10.65 6.41 20.42
C GLU A 18 11.80 5.46 20.07
N PHE A 19 11.90 4.35 20.80
CA PHE A 19 12.96 3.35 20.59
C PHE A 19 12.34 2.03 20.14
N LEU A 20 12.89 1.45 19.08
CA LEU A 20 12.55 0.10 18.63
C LEU A 20 13.63 -0.87 19.14
N HIS A 21 13.26 -1.73 20.09
CA HIS A 21 14.16 -2.76 20.59
C HIS A 21 14.15 -3.98 19.67
N VAL A 22 15.17 -4.09 18.81
CA VAL A 22 15.33 -5.20 17.86
C VAL A 22 15.38 -6.56 18.57
N TRP A 23 15.92 -6.62 19.78
CA TRP A 23 15.95 -7.86 20.57
C TRP A 23 14.54 -8.37 20.91
N ILE A 24 13.65 -7.47 21.33
CA ILE A 24 12.26 -7.80 21.61
C ILE A 24 11.56 -8.26 20.32
N LEU A 25 11.80 -7.58 19.20
CA LEU A 25 11.27 -7.99 17.90
C LEU A 25 11.68 -9.42 17.54
N ARG A 26 12.93 -9.82 17.81
CA ARG A 26 13.41 -11.20 17.57
C ARG A 26 12.64 -12.23 18.39
N GLU A 27 12.36 -11.94 19.66
CA GLU A 27 11.53 -12.81 20.51
C GLU A 27 10.10 -12.94 19.97
N TYR A 28 9.50 -11.84 19.49
CA TYR A 28 8.19 -11.90 18.84
C TYR A 28 8.18 -12.74 17.56
N ILE A 29 9.22 -12.61 16.73
CA ILE A 29 9.38 -13.43 15.52
C ILE A 29 9.51 -14.91 15.90
N GLU A 30 10.30 -15.24 16.93
CA GLU A 30 10.44 -16.62 17.40
C GLU A 30 9.11 -17.22 17.85
N LEU A 31 8.28 -16.43 18.55
CA LEU A 31 6.96 -16.87 18.99
C LEU A 31 5.99 -17.10 17.83
N ASP A 32 5.95 -16.20 16.84
CA ASP A 32 5.03 -16.32 15.72
C ASP A 32 5.48 -17.38 14.69
N MET A 33 6.78 -17.61 14.57
CA MET A 33 7.37 -18.52 13.58
C MET A 33 7.59 -19.94 14.09
N LYS A 34 6.91 -20.35 15.16
CA LYS A 34 6.91 -21.75 15.61
C LYS A 34 6.20 -22.63 14.57
N ILE A 35 6.97 -23.37 13.80
CA ILE A 35 6.49 -24.29 12.76
C ILE A 35 6.27 -25.67 13.39
N ALA A 36 5.05 -26.19 13.28
CA ALA A 36 4.70 -27.50 13.85
C ALA A 36 5.21 -28.70 13.01
N ASP A 37 5.25 -28.57 11.67
CA ASP A 37 5.62 -29.66 10.75
C ASP A 37 6.95 -29.34 10.04
N VAL A 38 8.05 -29.36 10.80
CA VAL A 38 9.41 -29.18 10.26
C VAL A 38 9.84 -30.48 9.55
N PRO A 39 10.38 -30.42 8.31
CA PRO A 39 10.95 -31.58 7.64
C PRO A 39 11.99 -32.30 8.51
N GLN A 40 11.96 -33.63 8.54
CA GLN A 40 12.85 -34.45 9.38
C GLN A 40 14.36 -34.19 9.15
N ASN A 41 14.73 -33.66 7.98
CA ASN A 41 16.10 -33.35 7.59
C ASN A 41 16.53 -31.91 7.93
N ILE A 42 15.69 -31.13 8.63
CA ILE A 42 15.95 -29.73 8.95
C ILE A 42 15.76 -29.51 10.46
N THR A 43 16.73 -28.84 11.08
CA THR A 43 16.60 -28.32 12.44
C THR A 43 16.02 -26.91 12.40
N PHE A 44 15.11 -26.60 13.31
CA PHE A 44 14.62 -25.24 13.51
C PHE A 44 15.78 -24.34 13.95
N ASP A 45 15.95 -23.21 13.26
CA ASP A 45 17.01 -22.23 13.52
C ASP A 45 16.42 -20.82 13.36
N LEU A 46 16.43 -20.06 14.45
CA LEU A 46 15.84 -18.73 14.51
C LEU A 46 16.57 -17.74 13.59
N GLU A 47 17.90 -17.81 13.46
CA GLU A 47 18.63 -16.88 12.59
C GLU A 47 18.21 -17.07 11.12
N ARG A 48 17.95 -18.31 10.73
CA ARG A 48 17.47 -18.65 9.39
C ARG A 48 16.06 -18.17 9.12
N ILE A 49 15.21 -18.20 10.14
CA ILE A 49 13.87 -17.62 10.07
C ILE A 49 13.95 -16.09 9.95
N ILE A 50 14.87 -15.44 10.65
CA ILE A 50 15.09 -13.99 10.56
C ILE A 50 15.62 -13.59 9.19
N ASP A 51 16.54 -14.37 8.60
CA ASP A 51 17.01 -14.18 7.24
C ASP A 51 15.83 -14.25 6.24
N ASP A 52 15.00 -15.30 6.35
CA ASP A 52 13.82 -15.48 5.50
C ASP A 52 12.76 -14.39 5.73
N PHE A 53 12.57 -13.93 6.98
CA PHE A 53 11.68 -12.82 7.34
C PHE A 53 12.14 -11.52 6.67
N THR A 54 13.43 -11.23 6.72
CA THR A 54 14.04 -10.07 6.06
C THR A 54 13.84 -10.17 4.55
N PHE A 55 14.07 -11.35 3.97
CA PHE A 55 13.82 -11.59 2.56
C PHE A 55 12.35 -11.43 2.16
N MET A 56 11.40 -11.86 3.01
CA MET A 56 9.97 -11.67 2.79
C MET A 56 9.56 -10.19 2.79
N CYS A 57 10.20 -9.36 3.62
CA CYS A 57 9.96 -7.91 3.66
C CYS A 57 10.23 -7.24 2.30
N PHE A 58 11.21 -7.75 1.54
CA PHE A 58 11.55 -7.18 0.23
C PHE A 58 10.39 -7.26 -0.78
N PHE A 59 9.49 -8.25 -0.68
CA PHE A 59 8.31 -8.34 -1.55
C PHE A 59 7.22 -7.32 -1.22
N VAL A 60 7.10 -6.96 0.06
CA VAL A 60 6.11 -5.98 0.53
C VAL A 60 6.58 -4.56 0.20
N GLY A 61 7.87 -4.29 0.28
CA GLY A 61 8.39 -3.00 -0.16
C GLY A 61 9.86 -2.82 0.18
N ASN A 62 10.59 -2.22 -0.75
CA ASN A 62 11.94 -1.71 -0.55
C ASN A 62 12.17 -0.57 -1.54
N ASP A 63 13.26 0.17 -1.36
CA ASP A 63 13.54 1.37 -2.16
C ASP A 63 13.96 1.06 -3.60
N PHE A 64 14.41 -0.17 -3.86
CA PHE A 64 15.05 -0.57 -5.12
C PHE A 64 14.10 -1.28 -6.08
N LEU A 65 13.11 -2.01 -5.57
CA LEU A 65 12.15 -2.78 -6.36
C LEU A 65 10.73 -2.21 -6.22
N PRO A 66 9.94 -2.20 -7.31
CA PRO A 66 8.53 -1.91 -7.19
C PRO A 66 7.85 -2.99 -6.33
N ARG A 67 7.04 -2.54 -5.37
CA ARG A 67 6.19 -3.42 -4.56
C ARG A 67 5.25 -4.23 -5.47
N MET A 68 4.98 -5.48 -5.08
CA MET A 68 3.98 -6.30 -5.78
C MET A 68 2.58 -5.69 -5.63
N PRO A 69 1.79 -5.52 -6.71
CA PRO A 69 0.47 -4.88 -6.63
C PRO A 69 -0.51 -5.52 -5.64
N SER A 70 -0.36 -6.83 -5.40
CA SER A 70 -1.17 -7.64 -4.48
C SER A 70 -0.69 -7.57 -3.02
N LEU A 71 0.50 -7.07 -2.73
CA LEU A 71 1.08 -7.10 -1.38
C LEU A 71 1.22 -5.68 -0.82
N ASP A 72 0.22 -5.21 -0.09
CA ASP A 72 0.27 -3.92 0.62
C ASP A 72 0.38 -4.12 2.14
N ILE A 73 1.28 -3.39 2.79
CA ILE A 73 1.48 -3.48 4.25
C ILE A 73 0.23 -3.07 5.03
N HIS A 74 -0.54 -2.10 4.51
CA HIS A 74 -1.79 -1.66 5.15
C HIS A 74 -2.92 -2.70 5.03
N GLU A 75 -2.76 -3.70 4.14
CA GLU A 75 -3.70 -4.79 3.94
C GLU A 75 -3.26 -6.10 4.62
N GLY A 76 -2.19 -6.07 5.45
CA GLY A 76 -1.69 -7.25 6.16
C GLY A 76 -0.87 -8.18 5.26
N ALA A 77 -0.14 -7.63 4.27
CA ALA A 77 0.69 -8.45 3.38
C ALA A 77 1.77 -9.25 4.13
N MET A 78 2.38 -8.69 5.18
CA MET A 78 3.36 -9.42 5.99
C MET A 78 2.73 -10.63 6.69
N ASP A 79 1.55 -10.46 7.29
CA ASP A 79 0.82 -11.55 7.93
C ASP A 79 0.50 -12.67 6.95
N LEU A 80 0.10 -12.33 5.72
CA LEU A 80 -0.14 -13.29 4.64
C LEU A 80 1.13 -14.06 4.28
N LEU A 81 2.26 -13.36 4.06
CA LEU A 81 3.53 -13.99 3.70
C LEU A 81 3.99 -14.97 4.79
N LEU A 82 3.97 -14.53 6.05
CA LEU A 82 4.36 -15.37 7.19
C LEU A 82 3.43 -16.57 7.36
N THR A 83 2.11 -16.37 7.20
CA THR A 83 1.13 -17.45 7.28
C THR A 83 1.35 -18.50 6.19
N VAL A 84 1.51 -18.06 4.94
CA VAL A 84 1.76 -18.97 3.80
C VAL A 84 3.07 -19.72 3.99
N TYR A 85 4.12 -19.03 4.43
CA TYR A 85 5.43 -19.62 4.69
C TYR A 85 5.34 -20.69 5.79
N LYS A 86 4.77 -20.37 6.95
CA LYS A 86 4.63 -21.28 8.10
C LYS A 86 3.81 -22.53 7.75
N GLN A 87 2.67 -22.35 7.07
CA GLN A 87 1.78 -23.46 6.71
C GLN A 87 2.38 -24.38 5.64
N ASN A 88 3.24 -23.85 4.76
CA ASN A 88 3.78 -24.58 3.62
C ASN A 88 5.28 -24.85 3.72
N PHE A 89 5.91 -24.62 4.88
CA PHE A 89 7.36 -24.71 5.06
C PHE A 89 7.93 -26.06 4.57
N LYS A 90 7.25 -27.16 4.91
CA LYS A 90 7.61 -28.51 4.45
C LYS A 90 7.43 -28.73 2.96
N ASN A 91 6.36 -28.18 2.37
CA ASN A 91 6.08 -28.31 0.94
C ASN A 91 7.07 -27.48 0.07
N ILE A 92 7.40 -26.28 0.55
CA ILE A 92 8.43 -25.42 -0.02
C ILE A 92 9.79 -26.14 0.06
N GLY A 93 10.04 -26.85 1.16
CA GLY A 93 11.20 -27.71 1.36
C GLY A 93 12.27 -27.10 2.27
N GLY A 94 11.89 -26.16 3.15
CA GLY A 94 12.75 -25.48 4.11
C GLY A 94 12.99 -24.00 3.81
N TYR A 95 14.04 -23.44 4.41
CA TYR A 95 14.40 -22.01 4.31
C TYR A 95 14.59 -21.52 2.86
N LEU A 96 14.20 -20.28 2.58
CA LEU A 96 14.27 -19.65 1.26
C LEU A 96 15.69 -19.19 0.94
N VAL A 97 16.34 -18.60 1.93
CA VAL A 97 17.68 -18.03 1.80
C VAL A 97 18.68 -18.66 2.77
N ASP A 98 19.95 -18.48 2.45
CA ASP A 98 21.11 -19.06 3.12
C ASP A 98 22.26 -18.06 3.17
N MET A 99 22.21 -17.14 4.14
CA MET A 99 23.19 -16.06 4.29
C MET A 99 24.59 -16.56 4.64
N GLN A 100 24.73 -17.78 5.16
CA GLN A 100 26.06 -18.39 5.35
C GLN A 100 26.78 -18.62 4.02
N ARG A 101 26.05 -18.68 2.90
CA ARG A 101 26.59 -18.82 1.54
C ARG A 101 26.64 -17.50 0.77
N ILE A 102 26.58 -16.34 1.45
CA ILE A 102 26.56 -15.02 0.79
C ILE A 102 27.77 -14.81 -0.15
N ASN A 103 28.93 -15.37 0.22
CA ASN A 103 30.16 -15.31 -0.56
C ASN A 103 30.17 -16.22 -1.82
N ASP A 104 29.13 -17.03 -2.02
CA ASP A 104 29.01 -17.87 -3.22
C ASP A 104 28.69 -17.01 -4.44
N LYS A 105 29.69 -16.81 -5.31
CA LYS A 105 29.58 -16.05 -6.56
C LYS A 105 28.51 -16.59 -7.52
N LYS A 106 28.03 -17.82 -7.34
CA LYS A 106 26.94 -18.42 -8.14
C LYS A 106 25.55 -18.11 -7.58
N GLY A 107 25.43 -17.31 -6.51
CA GLY A 107 24.13 -16.98 -5.91
C GLY A 107 23.54 -18.12 -5.09
N GLY A 108 24.37 -19.03 -4.55
CA GLY A 108 23.91 -20.19 -3.78
C GLY A 108 23.20 -19.87 -2.46
N TYR A 109 23.22 -18.59 -2.05
CA TYR A 109 22.51 -18.05 -0.89
C TYR A 109 21.00 -17.89 -1.12
N ILE A 110 20.48 -17.95 -2.36
CA ILE A 110 19.03 -18.01 -2.60
C ILE A 110 18.65 -19.39 -3.14
N LYS A 111 17.58 -19.99 -2.61
CA LYS A 111 17.06 -21.25 -3.13
C LYS A 111 15.90 -20.96 -4.09
N LEU A 112 16.22 -20.59 -5.34
CA LEU A 112 15.22 -20.16 -6.34
C LEU A 112 14.04 -21.13 -6.50
N LYS A 113 14.27 -22.46 -6.50
CA LYS A 113 13.18 -23.45 -6.57
C LYS A 113 12.20 -23.36 -5.40
N ARG A 114 12.68 -22.99 -4.20
CA ARG A 114 11.85 -22.80 -3.00
C ARG A 114 11.11 -21.48 -3.08
N VAL A 115 11.80 -20.41 -3.49
CA VAL A 115 11.21 -19.08 -3.69
C VAL A 115 10.11 -19.12 -4.75
N GLU A 116 10.32 -19.82 -5.87
CA GLU A 116 9.31 -20.02 -6.92
C GLU A 116 8.05 -20.67 -6.34
N LYS A 117 8.19 -21.79 -5.62
CA LYS A 117 7.06 -22.45 -4.94
C LYS A 117 6.34 -21.50 -3.97
N PHE A 118 7.09 -20.76 -3.16
CA PHE A 118 6.54 -19.82 -2.20
C PHE A 118 5.73 -18.71 -2.89
N ILE A 119 6.30 -18.06 -3.92
CA ILE A 119 5.63 -16.99 -4.67
C ILE A 119 4.42 -17.52 -5.44
N LEU A 120 4.45 -18.74 -5.96
CA LEU A 120 3.27 -19.36 -6.57
C LEU A 120 2.14 -19.58 -5.56
N LEU A 121 2.48 -20.01 -4.33
CA LEU A 121 1.50 -20.16 -3.25
C LEU A 121 0.90 -18.81 -2.85
N VAL A 122 1.73 -17.77 -2.67
CA VAL A 122 1.27 -16.40 -2.41
C VAL A 122 0.42 -15.88 -3.58
N GLY A 123 0.83 -16.17 -4.81
CA GLY A 123 0.13 -15.83 -6.05
C GLY A 123 -1.29 -16.37 -6.13
N SER A 124 -1.58 -17.50 -5.47
CA SER A 124 -2.94 -18.06 -5.41
C SER A 124 -3.94 -17.18 -4.64
N PHE A 125 -3.46 -16.23 -3.84
CA PHE A 125 -4.29 -15.28 -3.10
C PHE A 125 -4.52 -13.95 -3.84
N GLU A 126 -3.81 -13.67 -4.94
CA GLU A 126 -3.91 -12.40 -5.68
C GLU A 126 -5.35 -12.02 -6.00
N GLU A 127 -6.11 -12.97 -6.54
CA GLU A 127 -7.48 -12.70 -6.97
C GLU A 127 -8.41 -12.40 -5.78
N LYS A 128 -8.22 -13.09 -4.66
CA LYS A 128 -8.99 -12.84 -3.42
C LYS A 128 -8.66 -11.46 -2.85
N ILE A 129 -7.38 -11.09 -2.87
CA ILE A 129 -6.91 -9.77 -2.40
C ILE A 129 -7.54 -8.67 -3.24
N PHE A 130 -7.44 -8.76 -4.57
CA PHE A 130 -7.98 -7.71 -5.44
C PHE A 130 -9.51 -7.62 -5.37
N LYS A 131 -10.23 -8.74 -5.26
CA LYS A 131 -11.69 -8.73 -5.04
C LYS A 131 -12.05 -8.04 -3.73
N LYS A 132 -11.39 -8.40 -2.62
CA LYS A 132 -11.62 -7.77 -1.32
C LYS A 132 -11.31 -6.26 -1.36
N ARG A 133 -10.24 -5.85 -2.03
CA ARG A 133 -9.88 -4.44 -2.22
C ARG A 133 -10.98 -3.69 -2.99
N LEU A 134 -11.49 -4.28 -4.07
CA LEU A 134 -12.61 -3.72 -4.84
C LEU A 134 -13.88 -3.59 -3.97
N GLU A 135 -14.25 -4.62 -3.22
CA GLU A 135 -15.43 -4.61 -2.34
C GLU A 135 -15.33 -3.54 -1.24
N LEU A 136 -14.14 -3.38 -0.64
CA LEU A 136 -13.89 -2.36 0.38
C LEU A 136 -13.97 -0.95 -0.23
N HIS A 137 -13.41 -0.76 -1.42
CA HIS A 137 -13.48 0.50 -2.14
C HIS A 137 -14.94 0.87 -2.45
N GLU A 138 -15.72 -0.06 -3.01
CA GLU A 138 -17.16 0.17 -3.27
C GLU A 138 -17.95 0.45 -1.98
N ARG A 139 -17.63 -0.26 -0.89
CA ARG A 139 -18.27 -0.02 0.41
C ARG A 139 -17.96 1.37 0.95
N CYS A 140 -16.71 1.82 0.81
CA CYS A 140 -16.30 3.17 1.18
C CYS A 140 -17.05 4.22 0.35
N LEU A 141 -17.09 4.05 -0.98
CA LEU A 141 -17.84 4.92 -1.88
C LEU A 141 -19.33 4.97 -1.52
N ARG A 142 -19.97 3.83 -1.24
CA ARG A 142 -21.39 3.79 -0.83
C ARG A 142 -21.64 4.61 0.45
N ARG A 143 -20.76 4.50 1.46
CA ARG A 143 -20.88 5.27 2.71
C ARG A 143 -20.67 6.77 2.48
N LEU A 144 -19.71 7.14 1.63
CA LEU A 144 -19.44 8.54 1.30
C LEU A 144 -20.62 9.17 0.55
N CYS A 145 -21.21 8.47 -0.42
CA CYS A 145 -22.42 8.93 -1.10
C CYS A 145 -23.57 9.10 -0.11
N GLN A 146 -23.84 8.12 0.76
CA GLN A 146 -24.90 8.23 1.78
C GLN A 146 -24.68 9.40 2.74
N ASN A 147 -23.44 9.67 3.15
CA ASN A 147 -23.12 10.80 4.02
C ASN A 147 -23.26 12.14 3.28
N SER A 148 -22.89 12.20 2.00
CA SER A 148 -23.10 13.37 1.15
C SER A 148 -24.60 13.62 0.92
N ASP A 149 -25.38 12.57 0.71
CA ASP A 149 -26.83 12.66 0.51
C ASP A 149 -27.53 13.08 1.81
N ARG A 150 -27.06 12.61 2.98
CA ARG A 150 -27.54 13.07 4.29
C ARG A 150 -27.17 14.53 4.56
N GLN A 151 -25.92 14.93 4.32
CA GLN A 151 -25.51 16.33 4.45
C GLN A 151 -26.31 17.24 3.49
N GLN A 152 -26.57 16.78 2.27
CA GLN A 152 -27.44 17.50 1.34
C GLN A 152 -28.89 17.54 1.83
N ALA A 153 -29.43 16.48 2.43
CA ALA A 153 -30.77 16.46 2.98
C ALA A 153 -30.89 17.40 4.19
N ASP A 154 -29.92 17.39 5.11
CA ASP A 154 -29.85 18.28 6.28
C ASP A 154 -29.69 19.75 5.83
N GLU A 155 -28.83 20.03 4.84
CA GLU A 155 -28.68 21.36 4.24
C GLU A 155 -29.93 21.79 3.46
N MET A 156 -30.63 20.87 2.78
CA MET A 156 -31.90 21.14 2.11
C MET A 156 -33.05 21.35 3.10
N GLU A 157 -33.07 20.68 4.25
CA GLU A 157 -33.99 20.97 5.35
C GLU A 157 -33.73 22.37 5.91
N ILE A 158 -32.47 22.74 6.14
CA ILE A 158 -32.08 24.09 6.55
C ILE A 158 -32.48 25.13 5.49
N PHE A 159 -32.41 24.78 4.21
CA PHE A 159 -32.81 25.63 3.08
C PHE A 159 -34.32 25.85 3.00
N ASN A 160 -35.12 24.87 3.44
CA ASN A 160 -36.59 24.88 3.38
C ASN A 160 -37.25 25.49 4.62
N LEU A 161 -36.48 25.85 5.65
CA LEU A 161 -36.96 26.66 6.76
C LEU A 161 -37.25 28.08 6.25
N ASP A 162 -38.49 28.54 6.38
CA ASP A 162 -38.85 29.92 6.07
C ASP A 162 -38.01 30.88 6.93
N PRO A 163 -37.46 31.96 6.35
CA PRO A 163 -36.71 32.93 7.13
C PRO A 163 -37.61 33.54 8.22
N PRO A 164 -37.10 33.75 9.45
CA PRO A 164 -37.90 34.37 10.50
C PRO A 164 -38.32 35.77 10.02
N MET A 165 -39.63 36.00 9.89
CA MET A 165 -40.19 37.30 9.55
C MET A 165 -40.04 38.25 10.73
N ASP A 166 -38.85 38.83 10.91
CA ASP A 166 -38.71 40.09 11.62
C ASP A 166 -37.48 40.85 11.13
N VAL A 167 -37.64 41.67 10.08
CA VAL A 167 -36.65 42.69 9.72
C VAL A 167 -37.39 43.96 9.31
N THR A 168 -37.34 44.94 10.21
CA THR A 168 -37.78 46.33 10.03
C THR A 168 -37.11 46.98 8.80
N LYS A 169 -37.96 47.45 7.88
CA LYS A 169 -37.78 48.48 6.83
C LYS A 169 -36.33 48.92 6.56
N ASN A 170 -35.65 48.25 5.64
CA ASN A 170 -34.58 48.84 4.82
C ASN A 170 -34.79 48.47 3.34
N SER A 171 -34.26 49.31 2.45
CA SER A 171 -34.49 49.40 1.00
C SER A 171 -34.81 48.09 0.26
N LEU A 172 -35.87 48.11 -0.56
CA LEU A 172 -36.31 46.98 -1.41
C LEU A 172 -35.21 46.48 -2.37
N ALA A 173 -34.24 47.34 -2.71
CA ALA A 173 -33.09 46.97 -3.54
C ALA A 173 -32.13 46.01 -2.81
N ASP A 174 -31.87 46.26 -1.52
CA ASP A 174 -30.96 45.45 -0.71
C ASP A 174 -31.52 44.03 -0.49
N ILE A 175 -32.85 43.90 -0.35
CA ILE A 175 -33.52 42.61 -0.19
C ILE A 175 -33.38 41.75 -1.45
N ASN A 176 -33.54 42.35 -2.64
CA ASN A 176 -33.41 41.63 -3.90
C ASN A 176 -31.97 41.20 -4.18
N ASP A 177 -30.99 42.03 -3.81
CA ASP A 177 -29.57 41.69 -3.90
C ASP A 177 -29.18 40.58 -2.93
N ILE A 178 -29.69 40.62 -1.70
CA ILE A 178 -29.52 39.52 -0.73
C ILE A 178 -30.13 38.22 -1.27
N LEU A 179 -31.35 38.27 -1.83
CA LEU A 179 -32.02 37.10 -2.38
C LEU A 179 -31.23 36.50 -3.56
N ARG A 180 -30.70 37.36 -4.44
CA ARG A 180 -29.87 36.95 -5.59
C ARG A 180 -28.56 36.33 -5.16
N ASN A 181 -27.84 36.98 -4.24
CA ASN A 181 -26.55 36.48 -3.72
C ASN A 181 -26.73 35.15 -2.99
N THR A 182 -27.83 35.00 -2.26
CA THR A 182 -28.17 33.74 -1.58
C THR A 182 -28.41 32.63 -2.61
N LYS A 183 -29.11 32.90 -3.71
CA LYS A 183 -29.34 31.93 -4.80
C LYS A 183 -28.04 31.54 -5.50
N GLU A 184 -27.16 32.49 -5.78
CA GLU A 184 -25.84 32.23 -6.39
C GLU A 184 -24.94 31.37 -5.50
N LEU A 185 -24.94 31.65 -4.19
CA LEU A 185 -24.17 30.87 -3.22
C LEU A 185 -24.68 29.42 -3.15
N LYS A 186 -26.01 29.24 -3.20
CA LYS A 186 -26.68 27.95 -3.24
C LYS A 186 -26.29 27.13 -4.47
N GLU A 187 -26.20 27.76 -5.65
CA GLU A 187 -25.77 27.10 -6.89
C GLU A 187 -24.28 26.72 -6.85
N LYS A 188 -23.40 27.61 -6.37
CA LYS A 188 -21.96 27.34 -6.22
C LYS A 188 -21.63 26.24 -5.21
N LEU A 189 -22.42 26.14 -4.14
CA LEU A 189 -22.26 25.05 -3.15
C LEU A 189 -22.63 23.71 -3.78
N LYS A 190 -23.76 23.65 -4.51
CA LYS A 190 -24.21 22.46 -5.22
C LYS A 190 -23.19 21.96 -6.24
N GLU A 191 -22.57 22.87 -6.99
CA GLU A 191 -21.53 22.55 -7.96
C GLU A 191 -20.26 22.00 -7.30
N ASN A 192 -19.83 22.58 -6.17
CA ASN A 192 -18.67 22.07 -5.41
C ASN A 192 -18.92 20.66 -4.84
N LEU A 193 -20.13 20.39 -4.33
CA LEU A 193 -20.50 19.05 -3.84
C LEU A 193 -20.50 18.02 -4.97
N TRP A 194 -21.04 18.38 -6.13
CA TRP A 194 -20.99 17.55 -7.34
C TRP A 194 -19.56 17.27 -7.78
N ASN A 195 -18.73 18.30 -7.89
CA ASN A 195 -17.32 18.19 -8.27
C ASN A 195 -16.52 17.34 -7.28
N LYS A 196 -16.83 17.40 -5.97
CA LYS A 196 -16.19 16.57 -4.95
C LYS A 196 -16.62 15.11 -5.02
N SER A 197 -17.91 14.85 -5.29
CA SER A 197 -18.42 13.49 -5.57
C SER A 197 -17.80 12.90 -6.83
N ASP A 198 -17.71 13.68 -7.92
CA ASP A 198 -17.12 13.24 -9.18
C ASP A 198 -15.60 13.09 -9.07
N PHE A 199 -14.92 13.95 -8.32
CA PHE A 199 -13.52 13.77 -7.98
C PHE A 199 -13.30 12.53 -7.10
N LEU A 200 -14.26 12.10 -6.28
CA LEU A 200 -14.13 10.85 -5.52
C LEU A 200 -14.48 9.62 -6.36
N LYS A 201 -15.46 9.73 -7.27
CA LYS A 201 -15.78 8.70 -8.28
C LYS A 201 -14.66 8.54 -9.31
N ASN A 202 -13.95 9.61 -9.65
CA ASN A 202 -12.98 9.67 -10.75
C ASN A 202 -11.51 9.90 -10.33
N GLY A 203 -11.24 10.36 -9.10
CA GLY A 203 -9.96 10.97 -8.69
C GLY A 203 -9.01 10.08 -7.92
N THR A 204 -9.33 8.79 -7.75
CA THR A 204 -8.26 7.79 -7.77
C THR A 204 -8.14 7.40 -9.23
N ILE A 205 -7.18 7.98 -9.96
CA ILE A 205 -6.81 7.71 -11.37
C ILE A 205 -7.60 6.53 -11.90
N ARG A 206 -8.63 6.75 -12.75
CA ARG A 206 -9.41 5.69 -13.43
C ARG A 206 -8.61 4.41 -13.41
N ASP A 207 -8.94 3.44 -12.54
CA ASP A 207 -8.18 2.19 -12.50
C ASP A 207 -8.45 1.51 -13.86
N GLN A 208 -7.65 1.85 -14.86
CA GLN A 208 -7.81 1.40 -16.23
C GLN A 208 -7.55 -0.12 -16.29
N VAL A 209 -6.79 -0.63 -15.32
CA VAL A 209 -6.52 -2.05 -15.15
C VAL A 209 -7.70 -2.76 -14.50
N ARG A 210 -8.45 -2.11 -13.60
CA ARG A 210 -9.55 -2.68 -12.82
C ARG A 210 -9.12 -3.98 -12.15
N LEU A 211 -8.23 -3.88 -11.18
CA LEU A 211 -7.74 -5.04 -10.43
C LEU A 211 -8.92 -5.77 -9.77
N GLY A 212 -8.94 -7.11 -9.87
CA GLY A 212 -10.02 -7.95 -9.33
C GLY A 212 -11.17 -8.23 -10.30
N VAL A 213 -11.24 -7.54 -11.44
CA VAL A 213 -12.20 -7.82 -12.51
C VAL A 213 -11.59 -8.75 -13.56
N ALA A 214 -12.35 -9.71 -14.09
CA ALA A 214 -11.89 -10.64 -15.12
C ALA A 214 -11.11 -9.94 -16.25
N GLY A 215 -9.98 -10.52 -16.65
CA GLY A 215 -9.09 -9.95 -17.66
C GLY A 215 -8.16 -8.82 -17.18
N TRP A 216 -8.09 -8.53 -15.88
CA TRP A 216 -7.21 -7.48 -15.34
C TRP A 216 -5.73 -7.71 -15.68
N LYS A 217 -5.26 -8.96 -15.73
CA LYS A 217 -3.87 -9.28 -16.12
C LYS A 217 -3.54 -8.78 -17.53
N LYS A 218 -4.41 -9.07 -18.51
CA LYS A 218 -4.24 -8.59 -19.89
C LYS A 218 -4.25 -7.06 -19.97
N ARG A 219 -5.18 -6.41 -19.25
CA ARG A 219 -5.23 -4.94 -19.16
C ARG A 219 -3.98 -4.34 -18.51
N TYR A 220 -3.46 -4.99 -17.47
CA TYR A 220 -2.25 -4.56 -16.77
C TYR A 220 -1.04 -4.58 -17.71
N TYR A 221 -0.79 -5.70 -18.38
CA TYR A 221 0.33 -5.82 -19.31
C TYR A 221 0.20 -4.90 -20.52
N LYS A 222 -1.00 -4.77 -21.09
CA LYS A 222 -1.27 -3.83 -22.18
C LYS A 222 -0.98 -2.39 -21.78
N LEU A 223 -1.43 -1.96 -20.60
CA LEU A 223 -1.29 -0.57 -20.17
C LEU A 223 0.13 -0.22 -19.69
N LYS A 224 0.79 -1.14 -18.97
CA LYS A 224 2.09 -0.87 -18.34
C LYS A 224 3.29 -1.20 -19.21
N PHE A 225 3.14 -2.15 -20.13
CA PHE A 225 4.25 -2.67 -20.95
C PHE A 225 3.94 -2.69 -22.44
N SER A 226 2.78 -2.17 -22.86
CA SER A 226 2.34 -2.17 -24.28
C SER A 226 2.30 -3.56 -24.92
N ALA A 227 2.16 -4.62 -24.11
CA ALA A 227 2.08 -6.00 -24.57
C ALA A 227 0.62 -6.36 -24.90
N GLU A 228 0.31 -6.54 -26.19
CA GLU A 228 -1.08 -6.77 -26.65
C GLU A 228 -1.42 -8.24 -26.88
N THR A 229 -0.47 -9.04 -27.37
CA THR A 229 -0.71 -10.47 -27.64
C THR A 229 -0.31 -11.35 -26.45
N ASP A 230 -0.91 -12.53 -26.34
CA ASP A 230 -0.56 -13.49 -25.29
C ASP A 230 0.91 -13.93 -25.37
N ARG A 231 1.52 -13.90 -26.57
CA ARG A 231 2.95 -14.16 -26.77
C ARG A 231 3.82 -13.04 -26.21
N ASP A 232 3.47 -11.78 -26.48
CA ASP A 232 4.22 -10.62 -25.98
C ASP A 232 4.15 -10.56 -24.46
N ILE A 233 2.96 -10.80 -23.90
CA ILE A 233 2.76 -10.87 -22.44
C ILE A 233 3.68 -11.92 -21.82
N GLU A 234 3.80 -13.09 -22.43
CA GLU A 234 4.66 -14.16 -21.92
C GLU A 234 6.15 -13.81 -21.99
N ILE A 235 6.60 -13.16 -23.06
CA ILE A 235 7.98 -12.68 -23.20
C ILE A 235 8.27 -11.63 -22.13
N THR A 236 7.44 -10.59 -22.04
CA THR A 236 7.57 -9.53 -21.03
C THR A 236 7.51 -10.09 -19.61
N ARG A 237 6.64 -11.07 -19.34
CA ARG A 237 6.55 -11.72 -18.02
C ARG A 237 7.88 -12.39 -17.65
N LYS A 238 8.50 -13.14 -18.57
CA LYS A 238 9.80 -13.78 -18.32
C LYS A 238 10.90 -12.76 -18.05
N GLU A 239 10.94 -11.69 -18.83
CA GLU A 239 11.91 -10.60 -18.65
C GLU A 239 11.74 -9.91 -17.30
N ILE A 240 10.50 -9.57 -16.91
CA ILE A 240 10.21 -8.95 -15.61
C ILE A 240 10.61 -9.88 -14.48
N VAL A 241 10.27 -11.17 -14.54
CA VAL A 241 10.64 -12.14 -13.49
C VAL A 241 12.16 -12.24 -13.37
N GLN A 242 12.88 -12.26 -14.48
CA GLN A 242 14.34 -12.27 -14.48
C GLN A 242 14.89 -11.00 -13.81
N LYS A 243 14.45 -9.81 -14.24
CA LYS A 243 14.95 -8.54 -13.69
C LYS A 243 14.57 -8.31 -12.23
N TYR A 244 13.37 -8.74 -11.84
CA TYR A 244 12.95 -8.70 -10.44
C TYR A 244 13.81 -9.64 -9.58
N THR A 245 14.13 -10.84 -10.09
CA THR A 245 15.02 -11.79 -9.38
C THR A 245 16.46 -11.24 -9.28
N GLU A 246 16.98 -10.64 -10.34
CA GLU A 246 18.28 -9.95 -10.32
C GLU A 246 18.30 -8.84 -9.24
N GLY A 247 17.24 -8.05 -9.15
CA GLY A 247 17.12 -7.03 -8.11
C GLY A 247 16.99 -7.61 -6.70
N LEU A 248 16.27 -8.72 -6.50
CA LEU A 248 16.21 -9.39 -5.19
C LEU A 248 17.59 -9.87 -4.73
N LEU A 249 18.38 -10.43 -5.65
CA LEU A 249 19.76 -10.82 -5.38
C LEU A 249 20.62 -9.61 -5.01
N TRP A 250 20.47 -8.50 -5.74
CA TRP A 250 21.17 -7.25 -5.48
C TRP A 250 20.84 -6.71 -4.09
N VAL A 251 19.55 -6.67 -3.72
CA VAL A 251 19.09 -6.18 -2.41
C VAL A 251 19.61 -7.08 -1.29
N LEU A 252 19.56 -8.41 -1.45
CA LEU A 252 20.14 -9.33 -0.48
C LEU A 252 21.63 -9.06 -0.23
N LEU A 253 22.43 -8.91 -1.29
CA LEU A 253 23.84 -8.61 -1.16
C LEU A 253 24.09 -7.25 -0.50
N TYR A 254 23.28 -6.24 -0.85
CA TYR A 254 23.36 -4.91 -0.28
C TYR A 254 23.18 -4.90 1.25
N TYR A 255 22.28 -5.73 1.80
CA TYR A 255 22.02 -5.79 3.23
C TYR A 255 22.96 -6.73 4.01
N PHE A 256 23.38 -7.85 3.41
CA PHE A 256 24.11 -8.91 4.11
C PHE A 256 25.60 -9.01 3.76
N SER A 257 26.06 -8.21 2.80
CA SER A 257 27.48 -8.11 2.40
C SER A 257 27.78 -6.65 2.08
N ASP A 258 28.24 -6.37 0.85
CA ASP A 258 28.57 -5.03 0.35
C ASP A 258 27.76 -4.72 -0.89
N VAL A 259 27.78 -3.44 -1.31
CA VAL A 259 27.12 -2.98 -2.53
C VAL A 259 27.65 -3.75 -3.75
N PRO A 260 26.82 -4.59 -4.39
CA PRO A 260 27.31 -5.49 -5.43
C PRO A 260 27.49 -4.79 -6.79
N SER A 261 26.76 -3.70 -7.03
CA SER A 261 26.91 -2.84 -8.21
C SER A 261 26.40 -1.43 -7.91
N TRP A 262 27.15 -0.42 -8.34
CA TRP A 262 26.76 1.00 -8.29
C TRP A 262 26.23 1.53 -9.65
N ALA A 263 26.29 0.69 -10.69
CA ALA A 263 25.97 1.03 -12.07
C ALA A 263 24.46 0.92 -12.39
#